data_AF-A0A2C9T6A7-F1
#
_entry.id   AF-A0A2C9T6A7-F1
#
_cell.length_a   1.000
_cell.length_b   1.000
_cell.length_c   1.000
_cell.angle_alpha   90.00
_cell.angle_beta   90.00
_cell.angle_gamma   90.00
#
_symmetry.space_group_name_H-M   'P 1'
#
loop_
_entity.id
_entity.type
_entity.pdbx_description
1 polymer ?
#
loop_
_entity_poly.entity_id
_entity_poly.type
_entity_poly.pdbx_seq_one_letter_code
_entity_poly.pdbx_strand_id
1 'polypeptide(L)'
;MGWSPTHVRDTQWKPPVHPTKQAQALEQDHAAGGREHRVMHGNEGALGRIVLQARNRRLYAELRWQVNKKQHSKYLGEVTAANRAANLAAGWQLAHDQGLTVNEVSAPTS
;
A
#
# COMPACT_ATOMS: atom_id res chain seq x y z
N MET A 1 3.63 -35.03 15.03
CA MET A 1 3.30 -33.64 15.44
C MET A 1 3.64 -32.73 14.28
N GLY A 2 2.68 -32.02 13.70
CA GLY A 2 2.90 -31.18 12.52
C GLY A 2 1.96 -29.98 12.53
N TRP A 3 2.11 -29.12 13.54
CA TRP A 3 1.37 -27.87 13.61
C TRP A 3 1.97 -26.92 12.56
N SER A 4 1.27 -26.69 11.45
CA SER A 4 1.60 -25.63 10.51
C SER A 4 0.74 -24.41 10.85
N PRO A 5 1.20 -23.49 11.70
CA PRO A 5 0.50 -22.24 11.80
C PRO A 5 0.69 -21.52 10.46
N THR A 6 -0.39 -21.34 9.70
CA THR A 6 -0.49 -20.32 8.63
C THR A 6 -0.05 -19.00 9.25
N HIS A 7 1.23 -18.68 9.13
CA HIS A 7 1.88 -17.51 9.70
C HIS A 7 2.24 -16.64 8.52
N VAL A 8 1.83 -15.37 8.56
CA VAL A 8 2.34 -14.36 7.63
C VAL A 8 3.87 -14.44 7.68
N ARG A 9 4.48 -14.85 6.58
CA ARG A 9 5.94 -14.94 6.49
C ARG A 9 6.50 -13.52 6.55
N ASP A 10 7.60 -13.30 7.26
CA ASP A 10 8.26 -11.99 7.32
C ASP A 10 8.50 -11.41 5.91
N THR A 11 8.78 -12.25 4.92
CA THR A 11 8.97 -11.85 3.51
C THR A 11 7.73 -11.23 2.84
N GLN A 12 6.54 -11.42 3.42
CA GLN A 12 5.29 -10.87 2.90
C GLN A 12 5.03 -9.42 3.33
N TRP A 13 5.73 -8.91 4.35
CA TRP A 13 5.45 -7.57 4.89
C TRP A 13 6.65 -6.83 5.44
N LYS A 14 7.71 -7.51 5.87
CA LYS A 14 8.87 -6.89 6.51
C LYS A 14 9.79 -6.27 5.44
N PRO A 15 10.24 -5.02 5.62
CA PRO A 15 11.24 -4.45 4.73
C PRO A 15 12.52 -5.29 4.81
N PRO A 16 13.33 -5.35 3.73
CA PRO A 16 14.67 -5.92 3.83
C PRO A 16 15.46 -5.18 4.92
N VAL A 17 16.36 -5.89 5.61
CA VAL A 17 17.18 -5.32 6.67
C VAL A 17 18.11 -4.27 6.03
N HIS A 18 18.03 -3.02 6.46
CA HIS A 18 18.69 -1.83 5.88
C HIS A 18 18.15 -1.33 4.53
N PRO A 19 16.85 -1.02 4.40
CA PRO A 19 16.36 -0.41 3.18
C PRO A 19 16.77 1.06 3.19
N THR A 20 17.47 1.52 2.15
CA THR A 20 17.69 2.95 1.96
C THR A 20 16.34 3.64 1.76
N LYS A 21 16.22 4.91 2.18
CA LYS A 21 14.98 5.70 1.97
C LYS A 21 14.59 5.72 0.49
N GLN A 22 15.57 5.70 -0.39
CA GLN A 22 15.39 5.67 -1.84
C GLN A 22 14.84 4.31 -2.32
N ALA A 23 15.36 3.18 -1.82
CA ALA A 23 14.83 1.85 -2.16
C ALA A 23 13.38 1.68 -1.68
N GLN A 24 13.01 2.18 -0.49
CA GLN A 24 11.62 2.14 -0.05
C GLN A 24 10.71 3.04 -0.89
N ALA A 25 11.19 4.21 -1.32
CA ALA A 25 10.44 5.08 -2.21
C ALA A 25 10.20 4.39 -3.56
N LEU A 26 11.24 3.79 -4.15
CA LEU A 26 11.16 3.10 -5.43
C LEU A 26 10.24 1.87 -5.37
N GLU A 27 10.28 1.11 -4.28
CA GLU A 27 9.36 -0.01 -4.03
C GLU A 27 7.90 0.47 -3.99
N GLN A 28 7.63 1.61 -3.35
CA GLN A 28 6.30 2.21 -3.30
C GLN A 28 5.87 2.77 -4.66
N ASP A 29 6.78 3.42 -5.39
CA ASP A 29 6.53 3.95 -6.74
C ASP A 29 6.19 2.80 -7.69
N HIS A 30 6.98 1.73 -7.68
CA HIS A 30 6.71 0.54 -8.50
C HIS A 30 5.40 -0.15 -8.09
N ALA A 31 5.12 -0.27 -6.79
CA ALA A 31 3.88 -0.88 -6.31
C ALA A 31 2.63 -0.05 -6.62
N ALA A 32 2.74 1.28 -6.67
CA ALA A 32 1.67 2.17 -7.10
C ALA A 32 1.47 2.17 -8.62
N GLY A 33 2.40 1.60 -9.39
CA GLY A 33 2.42 1.72 -10.86
C GLY A 33 3.00 3.05 -11.35
N GLY A 34 3.65 3.82 -10.48
CA GLY A 34 4.29 5.09 -10.81
C GLY A 34 4.22 6.09 -9.65
N ARG A 35 5.11 7.08 -9.66
CA ARG A 35 5.10 8.16 -8.66
C ARG A 35 3.80 8.99 -8.71
N GLU A 36 3.23 9.15 -9.90
CA GLU A 36 2.02 9.93 -10.14
C GLU A 36 0.78 9.26 -9.52
N HIS A 37 0.76 7.92 -9.49
CA HIS A 37 -0.31 7.13 -8.88
C HIS A 37 -0.29 7.17 -7.35
N ARG A 38 0.76 7.74 -6.74
CA ARG A 38 0.82 7.99 -5.31
C ARG A 38 0.13 9.27 -4.88
N VAL A 39 -0.30 10.08 -5.84
CA VAL A 39 -0.98 11.34 -5.56
C VAL A 39 -2.41 11.04 -5.11
N MET A 40 -2.81 11.62 -3.99
CA MET A 40 -4.16 11.49 -3.43
C MET A 40 -5.13 12.39 -4.18
N HIS A 41 -6.28 11.85 -4.57
CA HIS A 41 -7.33 12.59 -5.25
C HIS A 41 -7.96 13.62 -4.28
N GLY A 42 -8.16 14.86 -4.73
CA GLY A 42 -8.81 15.92 -3.96
C GLY A 42 -8.00 16.55 -2.81
N ASN A 43 -6.73 16.18 -2.63
CA ASN A 43 -5.94 16.54 -1.45
C ASN A 43 -4.65 17.34 -1.76
N GLU A 44 -4.74 18.40 -2.59
CA GLU A 44 -3.61 19.27 -3.00
C GLU A 44 -2.36 18.52 -3.51
N GLY A 45 -2.56 17.35 -4.11
CA GLY A 45 -1.44 16.55 -4.58
C GLY A 45 -0.68 15.82 -3.46
N ALA A 46 -1.29 15.59 -2.29
CA ALA A 46 -0.68 14.88 -1.19
C ALA A 46 -0.17 13.50 -1.62
N LEU A 47 1.04 13.15 -1.19
CA LEU A 47 1.62 11.84 -1.49
C LEU A 47 1.18 10.80 -0.46
N GLY A 48 0.49 9.78 -0.96
CA GLY A 48 0.16 8.57 -0.24
C GLY A 48 1.35 7.62 -0.11
N ARG A 49 1.28 6.78 0.91
CA ARG A 49 2.11 5.59 1.10
C ARG A 49 1.24 4.46 1.62
N ILE A 50 1.46 3.25 1.12
CA ILE A 50 0.84 2.05 1.66
C ILE A 50 1.74 1.48 2.76
N VAL A 51 1.16 1.26 3.92
CA VAL A 51 1.79 0.60 5.06
C VAL A 51 1.13 -0.75 5.24
N LEU A 52 1.95 -1.81 5.23
CA LEU A 52 1.50 -3.16 5.52
C LEU A 52 1.66 -3.43 7.01
N GLN A 53 0.57 -3.83 7.67
CA GLN A 53 0.54 -4.14 9.09
C GLN A 53 0.14 -5.60 9.32
N ALA A 54 1.07 -6.40 9.84
CA ALA A 54 0.76 -7.77 10.25
C ALA A 54 0.08 -7.75 11.62
N ARG A 55 -1.17 -8.21 11.72
CA ARG A 55 -1.93 -8.29 12.97
C ARG A 55 -2.72 -9.60 13.02
N ASN A 56 -2.70 -10.30 14.15
CA ASN A 56 -3.44 -11.55 14.36
C ASN A 56 -3.26 -12.58 13.22
N ARG A 57 -2.03 -12.71 12.69
CA ARG A 57 -1.67 -13.62 11.59
C ARG A 57 -2.31 -13.29 10.24
N ARG A 58 -2.83 -12.08 10.10
CA ARG A 58 -3.32 -11.49 8.84
C ARG A 58 -2.50 -10.26 8.52
N LEU A 59 -2.46 -9.90 7.25
CA LEU A 59 -1.74 -8.73 6.78
C LEU A 59 -2.73 -7.71 6.26
N TYR A 60 -2.59 -6.48 6.71
CA TYR A 60 -3.53 -5.40 6.42
C TYR A 60 -2.83 -4.29 5.68
N ALA A 61 -3.49 -3.74 4.66
CA ALA A 61 -3.03 -2.57 3.93
C ALA A 61 -3.70 -1.31 4.51
N GLU A 62 -2.87 -0.35 4.87
CA GLU A 62 -3.31 0.97 5.34
C GLU A 62 -2.67 2.06 4.47
N LEU A 63 -3.50 2.92 3.90
CA LEU A 63 -3.05 4.10 3.18
C LEU A 63 -2.78 5.23 4.16
N ARG A 64 -1.57 5.81 4.12
CA ARG A 64 -1.23 6.99 4.90
C ARG A 64 -0.81 8.12 3.97
N TRP A 65 -1.29 9.32 4.24
CA TRP A 65 -0.87 10.53 3.52
C TRP A 65 -0.85 11.71 4.48
N GLN A 66 -0.18 12.78 4.08
CA GLN A 66 -0.14 14.01 4.85
C GLN A 66 -0.73 15.14 4.01
N VAL A 67 -1.70 15.86 4.55
CA VAL A 67 -2.29 17.05 3.93
C VAL A 67 -2.30 18.17 4.97
N ASN A 68 -1.91 19.39 4.59
CA ASN A 68 -1.97 20.55 5.49
C ASN A 68 -1.37 20.30 6.90
N LYS A 69 -0.19 19.66 6.95
CA LYS A 69 0.53 19.23 8.18
C LYS A 69 -0.22 18.23 9.08
N LYS A 70 -1.36 17.69 8.64
CA LYS A 70 -2.11 16.64 9.32
C LYS A 70 -1.82 15.29 8.67
N GLN A 71 -1.53 14.29 9.49
CA GLN A 71 -1.37 12.91 9.02
C GLN A 71 -2.74 12.24 8.96
N HIS A 72 -3.08 11.69 7.81
CA HIS A 72 -4.27 10.89 7.57
C HIS A 72 -3.88 9.45 7.34
N SER A 73 -4.72 8.54 7.83
CA SER A 73 -4.58 7.10 7.65
C SER A 73 -5.94 6.50 7.36
N LYS A 74 -6.04 5.67 6.33
CA LYS A 74 -7.25 4.94 5.96
C LYS A 74 -6.92 3.46 5.80
N TYR A 75 -7.63 2.63 6.54
CA TYR A 75 -7.59 1.19 6.37
C TYR A 75 -8.23 0.82 5.04
N LEU A 76 -7.53 0.02 4.23
CA LEU A 76 -7.99 -0.39 2.90
C LEU A 76 -8.58 -1.79 2.91
N GLY A 77 -7.96 -2.72 3.65
CA GLY A 77 -8.38 -4.11 3.66
C GLY A 77 -7.29 -5.08 4.07
N GLU A 78 -7.63 -6.36 4.06
CA GLU A 78 -6.69 -7.47 4.22
C GLU A 78 -6.03 -7.79 2.88
N VAL A 79 -4.71 -8.05 2.89
CA VAL A 79 -3.92 -8.48 1.74
C VAL A 79 -3.20 -9.78 2.08
N THR A 80 -3.16 -10.73 1.15
CA THR A 80 -2.65 -12.09 1.41
C THR A 80 -1.68 -12.57 0.33
N ALA A 81 -1.12 -11.65 -0.45
CA ALA A 81 -0.25 -11.95 -1.57
C ALA A 81 1.08 -12.60 -1.14
N ALA A 82 1.72 -13.26 -2.10
CA ALA A 82 2.89 -14.11 -1.87
C ALA A 82 4.15 -13.36 -1.40
N ASN A 83 4.28 -12.08 -1.70
CA ASN A 83 5.43 -11.26 -1.34
C ASN A 83 5.04 -9.82 -0.99
N ARG A 84 5.94 -9.08 -0.33
CA ARG A 84 5.71 -7.69 0.10
C ARG A 84 5.33 -6.76 -1.05
N ALA A 85 6.03 -6.82 -2.18
CA ALA A 85 5.74 -5.96 -3.33
C ALA A 85 4.32 -6.20 -3.88
N ALA A 86 3.88 -7.46 -3.95
CA ALA A 86 2.54 -7.83 -4.37
C ALA A 86 1.48 -7.38 -3.34
N ASN A 87 1.78 -7.44 -2.04
CA ASN A 87 0.89 -6.92 -1.01
C ASN A 87 0.78 -5.38 -1.06
N LEU A 88 1.88 -4.69 -1.35
CA LEU A 88 1.87 -3.24 -1.57
C LEU A 88 1.05 -2.88 -2.81
N ALA A 89 1.25 -3.59 -3.93
CA ALA A 89 0.49 -3.38 -5.15
C ALA A 89 -1.01 -3.66 -4.95
N ALA A 90 -1.36 -4.73 -4.24
CA ALA A 90 -2.74 -5.00 -3.86
C ALA A 90 -3.33 -3.87 -2.99
N GLY A 91 -2.55 -3.34 -2.05
CA GLY A 91 -2.94 -2.17 -1.25
C GLY A 91 -3.18 -0.94 -2.13
N TRP A 92 -2.28 -0.63 -3.06
CA TRP A 92 -2.49 0.47 -4.01
C TRP A 92 -3.72 0.25 -4.88
N GLN A 93 -3.92 -0.96 -5.40
CA GLN A 93 -5.10 -1.30 -6.19
C GLN A 93 -6.41 -1.09 -5.42
N LEU A 94 -6.46 -1.45 -4.12
CA LEU A 94 -7.59 -1.15 -3.25
C LEU A 94 -7.81 0.37 -3.07
N ALA A 95 -6.73 1.15 -2.99
CA ALA A 95 -6.84 2.61 -2.92
C ALA A 95 -7.37 3.22 -4.22
N HIS A 96 -6.93 2.71 -5.38
CA HIS A 96 -7.43 3.11 -6.70
C HIS A 96 -8.91 2.73 -6.88
N ASP A 97 -9.30 1.51 -6.51
CA ASP A 97 -10.68 1.02 -6.55
C ASP A 97 -11.63 1.87 -5.68
N GLN A 98 -11.16 2.32 -4.52
CA GLN A 98 -11.89 3.24 -3.65
C GLN A 98 -11.85 4.71 -4.12
N GLY A 99 -11.19 5.02 -5.25
CA GLY A 99 -11.07 6.39 -5.78
C GLY A 99 -10.27 7.34 -4.89
N LEU A 100 -9.34 6.82 -4.07
CA LEU A 100 -8.54 7.62 -3.13
C LEU A 100 -7.36 8.31 -3.78
N THR A 101 -6.90 7.80 -4.92
CA THR A 101 -5.72 8.25 -5.64
C THR A 101 -6.12 8.73 -7.03
N VAL A 102 -5.26 9.56 -7.62
CA VAL A 102 -5.43 10.03 -9.01
C VAL A 102 -5.11 8.86 -9.93
N ASN A 103 -6.06 7.94 -10.07
CA ASN A 103 -6.01 6.95 -11.11
C ASN A 103 -6.53 7.63 -12.38
N GLU A 104 -5.73 7.69 -13.43
CA GLU A 104 -6.16 8.15 -14.77
C GLU A 104 -7.09 7.11 -15.43
N VAL A 105 -8.03 6.55 -14.67
CA VAL A 105 -9.08 5.66 -15.18
C VAL A 105 -10.42 6.25 -14.79
N SER A 106 -10.54 7.56 -14.97
CA SER A 106 -11.80 8.24 -15.16
C SER A 106 -12.17 8.13 -16.63
N ALA A 107 -12.58 6.94 -17.07
CA ALA A 107 -13.43 6.82 -18.26
C ALA A 107 -14.87 6.64 -17.77
N PRO A 108 -15.69 7.72 -17.69
CA PRO A 108 -17.12 7.56 -17.55
C PRO A 108 -17.68 7.00 -18.87
N THR A 109 -17.96 5.70 -18.91
CA THR A 109 -18.83 5.13 -19.95
C THR A 109 -20.16 4.85 -19.24
N SER A 110 -21.03 5.86 -19.20
CA SER A 110 -22.27 5.97 -20.02
C SER A 110 -23.27 4.87 -19.72
#